data_AF-W0S052-F1
#
_entry.id   AF-W0S052-F1
#
_cell.length_a   1.000
_cell.length_b   1.000
_cell.length_c   1.000
_cell.angle_alpha   90.00
_cell.angle_beta   90.00
_cell.angle_gamma   90.00
#
_symmetry.space_group_name_H-M   'P 1'
#
loop_
_entity.id
_entity.type
_entity.pdbx_description
1 polymer ?
#
loop_
_entity_poly.entity_id
_entity_poly.type
_entity_poly.pdbx_seq_one_letter_code
_entity_poly.pdbx_strand_id
1 'polypeptide(L)'
;MKYGVQFDKTMMQNIFETNAGEMTSYFNMSVVLWFLFTGILPCGLLLLVNIRYPETWIKGIIYRLISMFASLLIIFAIAFFFYKDYASVGRNNSSLNKEIIPTNYIYSGFKYVRDFFVSPGEFRQTGTDASRTINEKQKPVIMFLVVGETARSQNYALNGYSRGTNDFTKKYNELISFHNVQSCGTSTAISVPCMFSDMKRKEFNSRKAVNSENVLDILYRTGVNLLWIENDGGCKGVCKRIPTINIEPSNSDNTLCKKNSCYDEVMLKNIDEYINNNSEDKLIVFHLMGSHGPTYYLRYPESHKYFKPTCDRSDIENCTHEQLINTYDNTIRYTDYIISKLIDKLIEYKDEYDTVLLYVSDHGESLGENGLYLHGTPYNVAPAEQTHVPLITWMSPGFVSSKKIDLNCLSEHALNRTVSHDNIFSSLLGLWNVNTSVYNKEDDIISSCR
;
A
#
# COMPACT_ATOMS: atom_id res chain seq x y z
N MET A 1 -23.46 -4.30 -6.86
CA MET A 1 -22.09 -4.39 -6.31
C MET A 1 -21.29 -3.27 -6.96
N LYS A 2 -20.87 -2.24 -6.20
CA LYS A 2 -20.42 -0.96 -6.78
C LYS A 2 -18.90 -0.84 -6.97
N TYR A 3 -18.10 -1.55 -6.16
CA TYR A 3 -16.63 -1.46 -6.22
C TYR A 3 -15.91 -2.74 -6.70
N GLY A 4 -16.64 -3.83 -7.00
CA GLY A 4 -16.02 -5.08 -7.45
C GLY A 4 -15.10 -5.77 -6.43
N VAL A 5 -15.24 -5.42 -5.14
CA VAL A 5 -14.38 -5.93 -4.06
C VAL A 5 -14.66 -7.41 -3.74
N GLN A 6 -13.60 -8.20 -3.59
CA GLN A 6 -13.66 -9.59 -3.12
C GLN A 6 -13.30 -9.68 -1.64
N PHE A 7 -14.15 -10.34 -0.85
CA PHE A 7 -14.00 -10.41 0.61
C PHE A 7 -13.15 -11.60 1.08
N ASP A 8 -11.92 -11.70 0.61
CA ASP A 8 -11.02 -12.76 1.06
C ASP A 8 -10.32 -12.44 2.39
N LYS A 9 -9.37 -13.29 2.79
CA LYS A 9 -8.61 -13.11 4.03
C LYS A 9 -7.88 -11.76 4.07
N THR A 10 -7.34 -11.29 2.93
CA THR A 10 -6.61 -10.03 2.86
C THR A 10 -7.56 -8.86 3.04
N MET A 11 -8.75 -8.91 2.42
CA MET A 11 -9.78 -7.90 2.66
C MET A 11 -10.24 -7.88 4.12
N MET A 12 -10.36 -9.04 4.78
CA MET A 12 -10.61 -9.07 6.23
C MET A 12 -9.49 -8.40 7.01
N GLN A 13 -8.23 -8.65 6.67
CA GLN A 13 -7.08 -7.99 7.29
C GLN A 13 -7.17 -6.47 7.14
N ASN A 14 -7.45 -5.96 5.94
CA ASN A 14 -7.65 -4.52 5.71
C ASN A 14 -8.75 -3.94 6.61
N ILE A 15 -9.90 -4.63 6.74
CA ILE A 15 -11.00 -4.21 7.61
C ILE A 15 -10.59 -4.19 9.10
N PHE A 16 -9.79 -5.15 9.55
CA PHE A 16 -9.36 -5.23 10.96
C PHE A 16 -8.19 -4.30 11.30
N GLU A 17 -7.35 -3.96 10.33
CA GLU A 17 -6.18 -3.07 10.50
C GLU A 17 -6.47 -1.60 10.13
N THR A 18 -7.67 -1.29 9.61
CA THR A 18 -8.09 0.07 9.27
C THR A 18 -8.20 0.97 10.51
N ASN A 19 -8.13 2.29 10.30
CA ASN A 19 -8.32 3.30 11.33
C ASN A 19 -9.67 4.03 11.18
N ALA A 20 -10.05 4.82 12.18
CA ALA A 20 -11.33 5.53 12.19
C ALA A 20 -11.47 6.55 11.04
N GLY A 21 -10.37 7.21 10.66
CA GLY A 21 -10.35 8.15 9.54
C GLY A 21 -10.64 7.47 8.21
N GLU A 22 -9.95 6.36 7.94
CA GLU A 22 -10.13 5.55 6.72
C GLU A 22 -11.55 4.95 6.66
N MET A 23 -12.03 4.35 7.76
CA MET A 23 -13.38 3.78 7.83
C MET A 23 -14.48 4.83 7.59
N THR A 24 -14.35 6.01 8.19
CA THR A 24 -15.34 7.09 7.99
C THR A 24 -15.35 7.65 6.57
N SER A 25 -14.26 7.49 5.81
CA SER A 25 -14.17 7.96 4.41
C SER A 25 -15.13 7.24 3.46
N TYR A 26 -15.50 5.99 3.78
CA TYR A 26 -16.45 5.19 3.00
C TYR A 26 -17.93 5.56 3.27
N PHE A 27 -18.21 6.32 4.34
CA PHE A 27 -19.60 6.70 4.67
C PHE A 27 -20.12 7.79 3.73
N ASN A 28 -21.27 7.51 3.13
CA ASN A 28 -22.06 8.48 2.37
C ASN A 28 -23.55 8.12 2.45
N MET A 29 -24.40 9.04 1.99
CA MET A 29 -25.85 8.84 2.03
C MET A 29 -26.31 7.59 1.25
N SER A 30 -25.65 7.25 0.14
CA SER A 30 -26.00 6.08 -0.65
C SER A 30 -25.75 4.78 0.12
N VAL A 31 -24.62 4.65 0.83
CA VAL A 31 -24.32 3.49 1.69
C VAL A 31 -25.31 3.41 2.85
N VAL A 32 -25.64 4.55 3.49
CA VAL A 32 -26.60 4.61 4.60
C VAL A 32 -27.99 4.13 4.15
N LEU A 33 -28.48 4.64 3.02
CA LEU A 33 -29.78 4.23 2.47
C LEU A 33 -29.77 2.76 2.06
N TRP A 34 -28.69 2.28 1.42
CA TRP A 34 -28.56 0.88 1.06
C TRP A 34 -28.62 -0.02 2.30
N PHE A 35 -27.83 0.26 3.34
CA PHE A 35 -27.84 -0.50 4.58
C PHE A 35 -29.19 -0.47 5.30
N LEU A 36 -29.88 0.68 5.27
CA LEU A 36 -31.23 0.82 5.83
C LEU A 36 -32.23 -0.08 5.10
N PHE A 37 -32.25 -0.08 3.77
CA PHE A 37 -33.25 -0.81 2.98
C PHE A 37 -32.94 -2.29 2.77
N THR A 38 -31.67 -2.70 2.73
CA THR A 38 -31.28 -4.10 2.48
C THR A 38 -30.80 -4.83 3.73
N GLY A 39 -30.49 -4.12 4.81
CA GLY A 39 -30.07 -4.68 6.09
C GLY A 39 -31.10 -4.46 7.20
N ILE A 40 -31.27 -3.20 7.63
CA ILE A 40 -32.08 -2.87 8.81
C ILE A 40 -33.56 -3.19 8.58
N LEU A 41 -34.14 -2.74 7.47
CA LEU A 41 -35.56 -2.93 7.17
C LEU A 41 -35.94 -4.42 7.07
N PRO A 42 -35.22 -5.28 6.30
CA PRO A 42 -35.50 -6.71 6.29
C PRO A 42 -35.35 -7.37 7.66
N CYS A 43 -34.32 -7.02 8.44
CA CYS A 43 -34.15 -7.51 9.81
C CYS A 43 -35.33 -7.09 10.71
N GLY A 44 -35.78 -5.84 10.61
CA GLY A 44 -36.95 -5.33 11.32
C GLY A 44 -38.22 -6.09 10.94
N LEU A 45 -38.46 -6.31 9.65
CA LEU A 45 -39.59 -7.11 9.16
C LEU A 45 -39.53 -8.55 9.68
N LEU A 46 -38.36 -9.18 9.68
CA LEU A 46 -38.17 -10.53 10.23
C LEU A 46 -38.44 -10.61 11.73
N LEU A 47 -38.08 -9.58 12.51
CA LEU A 47 -38.37 -9.50 13.94
C LEU A 47 -39.87 -9.38 14.24
N LEU A 48 -40.66 -8.83 13.30
CA LEU A 48 -42.11 -8.75 13.41
C LEU A 48 -42.83 -10.06 13.03
N VAL A 49 -42.11 -11.03 12.46
CA VAL A 49 -42.70 -12.32 12.09
C VAL A 49 -42.93 -13.16 13.34
N ASN A 50 -44.21 -13.42 13.64
CA ASN A 50 -44.60 -14.34 14.69
C ASN A 50 -44.30 -15.79 14.28
N ILE A 51 -43.20 -16.33 14.81
CA ILE A 51 -42.78 -17.71 14.54
C ILE A 51 -43.72 -18.68 15.28
N ARG A 52 -44.47 -19.48 14.52
CA ARG A 52 -45.28 -20.58 15.05
C ARG A 52 -44.42 -21.83 15.19
N TYR A 53 -44.07 -22.17 16.42
CA TYR A 53 -43.28 -23.37 16.71
C TYR A 53 -44.16 -24.63 16.74
N PRO A 54 -43.63 -25.79 16.31
CA PRO A 54 -44.33 -27.07 16.44
C PRO A 54 -44.57 -27.44 17.90
N GLU A 55 -45.63 -28.21 18.16
CA GLU A 55 -46.06 -28.62 19.51
C GLU A 55 -44.96 -29.32 20.34
N THR A 56 -44.03 -30.00 19.68
CA THR A 56 -42.90 -30.69 20.33
C THR A 56 -41.58 -30.32 19.66
N TRP A 57 -40.52 -30.21 20.48
CA TRP A 57 -39.17 -29.88 20.00
C TRP A 57 -38.62 -30.92 19.00
N ILE A 58 -38.98 -32.19 19.16
CA ILE A 58 -38.61 -33.29 18.25
C ILE A 58 -39.21 -33.09 16.87
N LYS A 59 -40.53 -32.82 16.77
CA LYS A 59 -41.18 -32.50 15.49
C LYS A 59 -40.51 -31.28 14.84
N GLY A 60 -40.15 -30.27 15.65
CA GLY A 60 -39.41 -29.09 15.19
C GLY A 60 -38.05 -29.40 14.56
N ILE A 61 -37.25 -30.25 15.19
CA ILE A 61 -35.96 -30.69 14.63
C ILE A 61 -36.17 -31.49 13.35
N ILE A 62 -37.11 -32.44 13.34
CA ILE A 62 -37.40 -33.27 12.17
C ILE A 62 -37.79 -32.40 10.98
N TYR A 63 -38.71 -31.44 11.15
CA TYR A 63 -39.12 -30.55 10.06
C TYR A 63 -37.96 -29.71 9.52
N ARG A 64 -37.07 -29.22 10.39
CA ARG A 64 -35.87 -28.49 9.97
C ARG A 64 -34.89 -29.38 9.20
N LEU A 65 -34.62 -30.59 9.68
CA LEU A 65 -33.74 -31.54 9.02
C LEU A 65 -34.29 -31.97 7.66
N ILE A 66 -35.60 -32.25 7.55
CA ILE A 66 -36.25 -32.57 6.28
C ILE A 66 -36.12 -31.40 5.30
N SER A 67 -36.38 -30.17 5.75
CA SER A 67 -36.25 -28.97 4.92
C SER A 67 -34.82 -28.74 4.43
N MET A 68 -33.83 -28.87 5.32
CA MET A 68 -32.40 -28.77 4.97
C MET A 68 -32.00 -29.88 3.98
N PHE A 69 -32.41 -31.12 4.22
CA PHE A 69 -32.10 -32.24 3.37
C PHE A 69 -32.76 -32.12 1.98
N ALA A 70 -34.03 -31.71 1.92
CA ALA A 70 -34.71 -31.42 0.66
C ALA A 70 -34.00 -30.32 -0.13
N SER A 71 -33.55 -29.26 0.54
CA SER A 71 -32.78 -28.19 -0.10
C SER A 71 -31.44 -28.70 -0.65
N LEU A 72 -30.73 -29.54 0.10
CA LEU A 72 -29.49 -30.17 -0.34
C LEU A 72 -29.72 -31.10 -1.54
N LEU A 73 -30.81 -31.86 -1.56
CA LEU A 73 -31.17 -32.71 -2.70
C LEU A 73 -31.45 -31.89 -3.95
N ILE A 74 -32.14 -30.74 -3.83
CA ILE A 74 -32.39 -29.83 -4.96
C ILE A 74 -31.05 -29.28 -5.49
N ILE A 75 -30.18 -28.79 -4.61
CA ILE A 75 -28.85 -28.30 -4.99
C ILE A 75 -28.03 -29.40 -5.66
N PHE A 76 -28.03 -30.61 -5.10
CA PHE A 76 -27.32 -31.75 -5.65
C PHE A 76 -27.85 -32.14 -7.04
N ALA A 77 -29.18 -32.17 -7.22
CA ALA A 77 -29.78 -32.48 -8.51
C ALA A 77 -29.35 -31.45 -9.57
N ILE A 78 -29.41 -30.16 -9.26
CA ILE A 78 -28.94 -29.09 -10.15
C ILE A 78 -27.44 -29.28 -10.46
N ALA A 79 -26.61 -29.42 -9.43
CA ALA A 79 -25.16 -29.57 -9.60
C ALA A 79 -24.78 -30.83 -10.39
N PHE A 80 -25.54 -31.92 -10.25
CA PHE A 80 -25.34 -33.16 -10.99
C PHE A 80 -25.63 -32.98 -12.48
N PHE A 81 -26.78 -32.39 -12.82
CA PHE A 81 -27.14 -32.16 -14.23
C PHE A 81 -26.24 -31.14 -14.91
N PHE A 82 -25.73 -30.15 -14.18
CA PHE A 82 -24.84 -29.09 -14.69
C PHE A 82 -23.36 -29.28 -14.30
N TYR A 83 -22.95 -30.50 -13.94
CA TYR A 83 -21.61 -30.75 -13.38
C TYR A 83 -20.47 -30.23 -14.27
N LYS A 84 -20.55 -30.44 -15.59
CA LYS A 84 -19.50 -30.00 -16.52
C LYS A 84 -19.33 -28.49 -16.52
N ASP A 85 -20.43 -27.74 -16.47
CA ASP A 85 -20.42 -26.29 -16.45
C ASP A 85 -19.86 -25.77 -15.12
N TYR A 86 -20.34 -26.30 -14.00
CA TYR A 86 -19.81 -25.96 -12.67
C TYR A 86 -18.31 -26.30 -12.53
N ALA A 87 -17.87 -27.47 -13.02
CA ALA A 87 -16.47 -27.87 -12.97
C ALA A 87 -15.58 -27.03 -13.89
N SER A 88 -16.11 -26.54 -15.02
CA SER A 88 -15.40 -25.61 -15.90
C SER A 88 -15.27 -24.23 -15.26
N VAL A 89 -16.38 -23.66 -14.80
CA VAL A 89 -16.44 -22.34 -14.17
C VAL A 89 -15.59 -22.31 -12.89
N GLY A 90 -15.73 -23.32 -12.02
CA GLY A 90 -14.97 -23.38 -10.77
C GLY A 90 -13.46 -23.52 -10.94
N ARG A 91 -13.00 -24.17 -12.02
CA ARG A 91 -11.55 -24.28 -12.34
C ARG A 91 -10.99 -23.00 -12.93
N ASN A 92 -11.73 -22.37 -13.84
CA ASN A 92 -11.25 -21.19 -14.56
C ASN A 92 -11.47 -19.89 -13.79
N ASN A 93 -12.42 -19.88 -12.84
CA ASN A 93 -12.83 -18.69 -12.08
C ASN A 93 -12.91 -19.00 -10.58
N SER A 94 -11.84 -19.57 -10.03
CA SER A 94 -11.79 -19.96 -8.61
C SER A 94 -12.03 -18.79 -7.63
N SER A 95 -11.90 -17.55 -8.10
CA SER A 95 -12.23 -16.33 -7.35
C SER A 95 -13.73 -16.17 -7.07
N LEU A 96 -14.63 -16.71 -7.89
CA LEU A 96 -16.09 -16.54 -7.71
C LEU A 96 -16.59 -17.09 -6.37
N ASN A 97 -15.92 -18.10 -5.83
CA ASN A 97 -16.25 -18.64 -4.51
C ASN A 97 -16.09 -17.58 -3.38
N LYS A 98 -15.25 -16.56 -3.61
CA LYS A 98 -15.03 -15.43 -2.69
C LYS A 98 -16.13 -14.35 -2.79
N GLU A 99 -17.06 -14.46 -3.73
CA GLU A 99 -18.17 -13.50 -3.88
C GLU A 99 -19.47 -14.00 -3.23
N ILE A 100 -19.50 -15.25 -2.77
CA ILE A 100 -20.70 -15.88 -2.20
C ILE A 100 -20.93 -15.41 -0.76
N ILE A 101 -22.04 -14.69 -0.57
CA ILE A 101 -22.48 -14.17 0.73
C ILE A 101 -23.52 -15.11 1.38
N PRO A 102 -23.57 -15.24 2.72
CA PRO A 102 -22.64 -14.69 3.72
C PRO A 102 -21.43 -15.59 4.01
N THR A 103 -21.36 -16.77 3.38
CA THR A 103 -20.40 -17.84 3.72
C THR A 103 -18.95 -17.38 3.63
N ASN A 104 -18.63 -16.56 2.64
CA ASN A 104 -17.24 -16.12 2.45
C ASN A 104 -16.77 -15.16 3.56
N TYR A 105 -17.61 -14.23 4.03
CA TYR A 105 -17.25 -13.36 5.18
C TYR A 105 -16.99 -14.18 6.45
N ILE A 106 -17.84 -15.18 6.71
CA ILE A 106 -17.72 -16.03 7.89
C ILE A 106 -16.43 -16.86 7.80
N TYR A 107 -16.18 -17.49 6.65
CA TYR A 107 -14.99 -18.30 6.44
C TYR A 107 -13.70 -17.47 6.49
N SER A 108 -13.63 -16.36 5.77
CA SER A 108 -12.47 -15.46 5.76
C SER A 108 -12.23 -14.83 7.13
N GLY A 109 -13.30 -14.41 7.82
CA GLY A 109 -13.22 -13.88 9.19
C GLY A 109 -12.72 -14.91 10.18
N PHE A 110 -13.27 -16.13 10.16
CA PHE A 110 -12.77 -17.24 10.98
C PHE A 110 -11.30 -17.55 10.70
N LYS A 111 -10.91 -17.59 9.43
CA LYS A 111 -9.51 -17.84 9.03
C LYS A 111 -8.58 -16.74 9.54
N TYR A 112 -8.98 -15.47 9.43
CA TYR A 112 -8.23 -14.33 9.97
C TYR A 112 -8.09 -14.43 11.50
N VAL A 113 -9.20 -14.63 12.22
CA VAL A 113 -9.21 -14.73 13.69
C VAL A 113 -8.39 -15.92 14.19
N ARG A 114 -8.56 -17.10 13.57
CA ARG A 114 -7.75 -18.29 13.89
C ARG A 114 -6.26 -18.00 13.69
N ASP A 115 -5.91 -17.35 12.58
CA ASP A 115 -4.53 -17.00 12.27
C ASP A 115 -4.02 -15.84 13.16
N PHE A 116 -4.88 -15.04 13.79
CA PHE A 116 -4.50 -14.07 14.82
C PHE A 116 -4.15 -14.77 16.15
N PHE A 117 -4.91 -15.79 16.54
CA PHE A 117 -4.74 -16.51 17.82
C PHE A 117 -3.66 -17.59 17.82
N VAL A 118 -3.22 -18.07 16.66
CA VAL A 118 -2.07 -18.98 16.63
C VAL A 118 -0.80 -18.18 17.05
N SER A 119 0.11 -18.78 17.82
CA SER A 119 1.32 -18.07 18.24
C SER A 119 2.18 -17.72 17.03
N PRO A 120 2.77 -16.50 16.93
CA PRO A 120 3.64 -16.10 15.82
C PRO A 120 4.90 -16.97 15.63
N GLY A 121 5.16 -17.94 16.52
CA GLY A 121 6.44 -18.62 16.61
C GLY A 121 7.48 -17.76 17.32
N GLU A 122 8.72 -18.24 17.42
CA GLU A 122 9.81 -17.43 17.96
C GLU A 122 10.14 -16.25 17.04
N PHE A 123 10.44 -15.10 17.64
CA PHE A 123 10.81 -13.89 16.91
C PHE A 123 12.13 -14.12 16.15
N ARG A 124 12.11 -13.88 14.84
CA ARG A 124 13.27 -14.14 13.98
C ARG A 124 14.12 -12.89 13.80
N GLN A 125 15.35 -12.96 14.29
CA GLN A 125 16.36 -11.95 13.98
C GLN A 125 16.92 -12.17 12.56
N THR A 126 17.13 -11.08 11.82
CA THR A 126 17.55 -11.09 10.41
C THR A 126 18.85 -10.29 10.28
N GLY A 127 19.82 -10.80 9.51
CA GLY A 127 21.10 -10.12 9.25
C GLY A 127 21.88 -9.80 10.53
N THR A 128 21.95 -10.72 11.48
CA THR A 128 22.68 -10.53 12.76
C THR A 128 24.19 -10.41 12.58
N ASP A 129 24.70 -10.88 11.44
CA ASP A 129 26.08 -10.72 10.96
C ASP A 129 26.34 -9.38 10.26
N ALA A 130 25.34 -8.50 10.19
CA ALA A 130 25.45 -7.24 9.47
C ALA A 130 26.50 -6.31 10.08
N SER A 131 27.36 -5.80 9.21
CA SER A 131 28.41 -4.84 9.55
C SER A 131 28.53 -3.77 8.45
N ARG A 132 29.03 -2.59 8.82
CA ARG A 132 29.30 -1.48 7.90
C ARG A 132 30.72 -0.98 8.10
N THR A 133 31.39 -0.64 7.01
CA THR A 133 32.67 0.07 7.06
C THR A 133 32.39 1.55 6.86
N ILE A 134 32.49 2.33 7.94
CA ILE A 134 32.35 3.78 7.91
C ILE A 134 33.69 4.38 7.49
N ASN A 135 33.71 5.13 6.40
CA ASN A 135 34.90 5.87 5.98
C ASN A 135 34.79 7.31 6.49
N GLU A 136 35.51 7.63 7.55
CA GLU A 136 35.50 8.97 8.18
C GLU A 136 35.94 10.11 7.23
N LYS A 137 36.54 9.79 6.07
CA LYS A 137 36.92 10.78 5.05
C LYS A 137 35.81 11.11 4.05
N GLN A 138 34.71 10.35 4.06
CA GLN A 138 33.56 10.60 3.20
C GLN A 138 32.51 11.42 3.94
N LYS A 139 31.72 12.19 3.19
CA LYS A 139 30.56 12.87 3.77
C LYS A 139 29.57 11.82 4.29
N PRO A 140 28.91 12.06 5.43
CA PRO A 140 27.76 11.26 5.85
C PRO A 140 26.66 11.31 4.79
N VAL A 141 25.80 10.28 4.77
CA VAL A 141 24.69 10.18 3.83
C VAL A 141 23.38 10.56 4.50
N ILE A 142 22.54 11.35 3.82
CA ILE A 142 21.12 11.51 4.17
C ILE A 142 20.27 10.89 3.06
N MET A 143 19.47 9.91 3.43
CA MET A 143 18.48 9.31 2.54
C MET A 143 17.07 9.64 3.00
N PHE A 144 16.25 10.15 2.08
CA PHE A 144 14.80 10.19 2.23
C PHE A 144 14.19 9.00 1.46
N LEU A 145 13.55 8.10 2.20
CA LEU A 145 12.77 6.99 1.63
C LEU A 145 11.29 7.37 1.70
N VAL A 146 10.66 7.61 0.57
CA VAL A 146 9.26 8.01 0.49
C VAL A 146 8.43 6.79 0.07
N VAL A 147 7.67 6.23 1.01
CA VAL A 147 6.71 5.16 0.74
C VAL A 147 5.40 5.83 0.35
N GLY A 148 5.07 5.74 -0.94
CA GLY A 148 3.82 6.23 -1.50
C GLY A 148 2.66 5.27 -1.24
N GLU A 149 1.45 5.80 -1.38
CA GLU A 149 0.20 5.07 -1.19
C GLU A 149 -0.66 5.18 -2.45
N THR A 150 -1.17 4.04 -2.96
CA THR A 150 -2.20 3.96 -4.02
C THR A 150 -1.79 4.56 -5.39
N ALA A 151 -0.56 5.03 -5.58
CA ALA A 151 -0.11 5.64 -6.84
C ALA A 151 0.23 4.57 -7.91
N ARG A 152 -0.35 4.69 -9.11
CA ARG A 152 -0.12 3.77 -10.24
C ARG A 152 0.76 4.39 -11.33
N SER A 153 1.69 3.60 -11.86
CA SER A 153 2.68 4.04 -12.85
C SER A 153 2.05 4.59 -14.13
N GLN A 154 0.89 4.06 -14.55
CA GLN A 154 0.18 4.50 -15.74
C GLN A 154 -0.18 5.98 -15.75
N ASN A 155 -0.33 6.62 -14.58
CA ASN A 155 -0.66 8.04 -14.44
C ASN A 155 0.58 8.91 -14.12
N TYR A 156 1.80 8.38 -14.26
CA TYR A 156 3.04 9.14 -14.11
C TYR A 156 3.54 9.66 -15.45
N ALA A 157 3.64 10.99 -15.59
CA ALA A 157 4.18 11.63 -16.79
C ALA A 157 5.62 11.18 -17.08
N LEU A 158 6.41 10.94 -16.03
CA LEU A 158 7.78 10.42 -16.14
C LEU A 158 7.83 9.02 -16.78
N ASN A 159 6.74 8.26 -16.73
CA ASN A 159 6.63 6.92 -17.33
C ASN A 159 5.81 6.93 -18.63
N GLY A 160 5.63 8.11 -19.25
CA GLY A 160 4.97 8.26 -20.55
C GLY A 160 3.48 8.63 -20.49
N TYR A 161 2.93 8.95 -19.31
CA TYR A 161 1.57 9.49 -19.23
C TYR A 161 1.48 10.86 -19.92
N SER A 162 0.40 11.12 -20.64
CA SER A 162 0.27 12.29 -21.51
C SER A 162 -0.02 13.60 -20.77
N ARG A 163 -0.47 13.53 -19.51
CA ARG A 163 -0.78 14.70 -18.69
C ARG A 163 0.38 15.02 -17.75
N GLY A 164 0.60 16.30 -17.48
CA GLY A 164 1.67 16.79 -16.60
C GLY A 164 1.44 16.49 -15.11
N THR A 165 1.42 15.22 -14.73
CA THR A 165 1.29 14.79 -13.33
C THR A 165 2.62 14.90 -12.57
N ASN A 166 3.75 14.94 -13.25
CA ASN A 166 5.08 15.09 -12.65
C ASN A 166 5.81 16.41 -13.02
N ASP A 167 5.09 17.53 -13.12
CA ASP A 167 5.67 18.79 -13.56
C ASP A 167 6.61 19.47 -12.55
N PHE A 168 6.53 19.15 -11.27
CA PHE A 168 7.38 19.75 -10.24
C PHE A 168 8.74 19.07 -10.16
N THR A 169 8.81 17.76 -10.40
CA THR A 169 10.07 16.99 -10.33
C THR A 169 10.82 16.92 -11.66
N LYS A 170 10.16 17.11 -12.81
CA LYS A 170 10.83 17.09 -14.13
C LYS A 170 11.99 18.09 -14.31
N LYS A 171 12.12 19.07 -13.41
CA LYS A 171 13.20 20.07 -13.42
C LYS A 171 14.55 19.52 -12.93
N TYR A 172 14.58 18.37 -12.25
CA TYR A 172 15.81 17.78 -11.71
C TYR A 172 16.41 16.81 -12.74
N ASN A 173 17.60 17.13 -13.25
CA ASN A 173 18.25 16.34 -14.29
C ASN A 173 18.73 14.96 -13.79
N GLU A 174 19.03 14.85 -12.50
CA GLU A 174 19.51 13.63 -11.83
C GLU A 174 18.36 12.71 -11.37
N LEU A 175 17.11 13.05 -11.69
CA LEU A 175 15.95 12.24 -11.38
C LEU A 175 15.81 11.10 -12.39
N ILE A 176 15.76 9.87 -11.90
CA ILE A 176 15.58 8.65 -12.69
C ILE A 176 14.24 8.02 -12.32
N SER A 177 13.41 7.74 -13.32
CA SER A 177 12.12 7.05 -13.17
C SER A 177 12.19 5.65 -13.76
N PHE A 178 11.79 4.65 -12.98
CA PHE A 178 11.76 3.25 -13.42
C PHE A 178 10.40 2.94 -14.05
N HIS A 179 10.43 2.51 -15.31
CA HIS A 179 9.22 2.33 -16.12
C HIS A 179 8.53 0.99 -15.86
N ASN A 180 9.23 0.00 -15.31
CA ASN A 180 8.75 -1.39 -15.20
C ASN A 180 8.86 -1.90 -13.76
N VAL A 181 8.06 -1.35 -12.83
CA VAL A 181 8.09 -1.72 -11.40
C VAL A 181 6.81 -2.46 -11.00
N GLN A 182 6.95 -3.58 -10.29
CA GLN A 182 5.82 -4.34 -9.71
C GLN A 182 5.79 -4.25 -8.18
N SER A 183 4.60 -4.06 -7.61
CA SER A 183 4.39 -4.14 -6.17
C SER A 183 4.38 -5.59 -5.67
N CYS A 184 4.66 -5.79 -4.39
CA CYS A 184 4.54 -7.10 -3.76
C CYS A 184 3.06 -7.49 -3.52
N GLY A 185 2.22 -6.53 -3.12
CA GLY A 185 0.80 -6.71 -2.90
C GLY A 185 -0.05 -5.70 -3.66
N THR A 186 -1.35 -5.75 -3.42
CA THR A 186 -2.35 -4.80 -3.90
C THR A 186 -3.04 -4.08 -2.74
N SER A 187 -2.45 -4.13 -1.54
CA SER A 187 -2.88 -3.39 -0.37
C SER A 187 -1.67 -3.07 0.51
N THR A 188 -1.74 -1.95 1.22
CA THR A 188 -0.70 -1.49 2.15
C THR A 188 -0.31 -2.55 3.18
N ALA A 189 -1.30 -3.26 3.72
CA ALA A 189 -1.12 -4.33 4.71
C ALA A 189 -0.26 -5.52 4.23
N ILE A 190 -0.11 -5.68 2.91
CA ILE A 190 0.76 -6.69 2.30
C ILE A 190 2.03 -6.06 1.77
N SER A 191 1.92 -4.99 0.98
CA SER A 191 3.05 -4.38 0.27
C SER A 191 4.10 -3.80 1.20
N VAL A 192 3.68 -3.04 2.22
CA VAL A 192 4.62 -2.38 3.14
C VAL A 192 5.43 -3.40 3.92
N PRO A 193 4.85 -4.37 4.66
CA PRO A 193 5.69 -5.36 5.34
C PRO A 193 6.55 -6.21 4.38
N CYS A 194 6.06 -6.47 3.16
CA CYS A 194 6.80 -7.25 2.18
C CYS A 194 8.06 -6.55 1.67
N MET A 195 7.96 -5.31 1.20
CA MET A 195 9.08 -4.59 0.59
C MET A 195 10.25 -4.34 1.55
N PHE A 196 9.97 -4.28 2.86
CA PHE A 196 10.99 -4.14 3.90
C PHE A 196 11.50 -5.48 4.43
N SER A 197 10.85 -6.61 4.11
CA SER A 197 11.27 -7.94 4.56
C SER A 197 12.34 -8.55 3.64
N ASP A 198 13.05 -9.55 4.13
CA ASP A 198 13.98 -10.39 3.35
C ASP A 198 13.26 -11.43 2.47
N MET A 199 11.92 -11.42 2.45
CA MET A 199 11.12 -12.37 1.70
C MET A 199 10.72 -11.80 0.34
N LYS A 200 10.85 -12.62 -0.70
CA LYS A 200 10.32 -12.31 -2.03
C LYS A 200 8.80 -12.43 -2.05
N ARG A 201 8.14 -11.69 -2.94
CA ARG A 201 6.68 -11.68 -3.10
C ARG A 201 6.06 -13.08 -3.13
N LYS A 202 6.63 -14.00 -3.91
CA LYS A 202 6.09 -15.36 -4.07
C LYS A 202 6.13 -16.20 -2.79
N GLU A 203 7.02 -15.86 -1.87
CA GLU A 203 7.27 -16.55 -0.61
C GLU A 203 6.83 -15.74 0.61
N PHE A 204 6.30 -14.53 0.38
CA PHE A 204 5.95 -13.61 1.43
C PHE A 204 4.86 -14.18 2.33
N ASN A 205 5.08 -14.02 3.63
CA ASN A 205 4.14 -14.43 4.66
C ASN A 205 4.03 -13.33 5.71
N SER A 206 2.89 -12.63 5.74
CA SER A 206 2.67 -11.48 6.62
C SER A 206 2.93 -11.80 8.09
N ARG A 207 2.58 -13.00 8.55
CA ARG A 207 2.81 -13.42 9.93
C ARG A 207 4.29 -13.54 10.24
N LYS A 208 5.03 -14.24 9.37
CA LYS A 208 6.48 -14.41 9.52
C LYS A 208 7.17 -13.05 9.47
N ALA A 209 6.74 -12.16 8.57
CA ALA A 209 7.30 -10.82 8.42
C ALA A 209 7.09 -9.95 9.68
N VAL A 210 5.86 -9.90 10.23
CA VAL A 210 5.57 -9.15 11.46
C VAL A 210 6.35 -9.69 12.68
N ASN A 211 6.67 -10.99 12.67
CA ASN A 211 7.47 -11.65 13.69
C ASN A 211 8.96 -11.82 13.29
N SER A 212 9.45 -10.98 12.38
CA SER A 212 10.87 -10.93 12.01
C SER A 212 11.40 -9.50 12.11
N GLU A 213 12.72 -9.40 12.20
CA GLU A 213 13.43 -8.18 11.84
C GLU A 213 13.39 -7.96 10.32
N ASN A 214 13.33 -6.68 9.94
CA ASN A 214 13.27 -6.18 8.57
C ASN A 214 14.53 -5.35 8.27
N VAL A 215 14.64 -4.81 7.05
CA VAL A 215 15.84 -4.06 6.62
C VAL A 215 16.14 -2.83 7.49
N LEU A 216 15.13 -2.16 8.04
CA LEU A 216 15.33 -1.00 8.92
C LEU A 216 15.99 -1.41 10.24
N ASP A 217 15.65 -2.59 10.78
CA ASP A 217 16.32 -3.10 11.99
C ASP A 217 17.82 -3.36 11.74
N ILE A 218 18.16 -3.87 10.55
CA ILE A 218 19.54 -4.09 10.13
C ILE A 218 20.29 -2.76 10.00
N LEU A 219 19.69 -1.78 9.30
CA LEU A 219 20.29 -0.45 9.14
C LEU A 219 20.49 0.25 10.49
N TYR A 220 19.49 0.18 11.38
CA TYR A 220 19.59 0.72 12.73
C TYR A 220 20.73 0.08 13.53
N ARG A 221 20.82 -1.25 13.54
CA ARG A 221 21.88 -2.00 14.23
C ARG A 221 23.27 -1.62 13.74
N THR A 222 23.39 -1.34 12.44
CA THR A 222 24.66 -0.96 11.82
C THR A 222 24.96 0.56 11.92
N GLY A 223 24.25 1.28 12.78
CA GLY A 223 24.55 2.66 13.14
C GLY A 223 23.98 3.73 12.20
N VAL A 224 23.02 3.40 11.34
CA VAL A 224 22.26 4.42 10.60
C VAL A 224 21.22 5.02 11.55
N ASN A 225 21.20 6.35 11.65
CA ASN A 225 20.21 7.07 12.44
C ASN A 225 18.86 7.10 11.68
N LEU A 226 17.86 6.41 12.24
CA LEU A 226 16.57 6.18 11.57
C LEU A 226 15.44 6.99 12.19
N LEU A 227 14.55 7.48 11.31
CA LEU A 227 13.28 8.06 11.70
C LEU A 227 12.19 7.63 10.72
N TRP A 228 11.03 7.22 11.25
CA TRP A 228 9.82 7.02 10.45
C TRP A 228 8.79 8.11 10.74
N ILE A 229 8.30 8.79 9.71
CA ILE A 229 7.23 9.78 9.79
C ILE A 229 6.00 9.20 9.10
N GLU A 230 4.94 9.02 9.87
CA GLU A 230 3.74 8.28 9.48
C GLU A 230 2.53 9.20 9.29
N ASN A 231 1.90 9.15 8.10
CA ASN A 231 0.64 9.85 7.80
C ASN A 231 -0.43 8.96 7.14
N ASP A 232 -0.17 7.67 6.93
CA ASP A 232 -1.09 6.70 6.29
C ASP A 232 -1.91 5.89 7.32
N GLY A 233 -1.86 6.29 8.60
CA GLY A 233 -2.57 5.60 9.67
C GLY A 233 -1.92 4.29 10.12
N GLY A 234 -0.68 4.02 9.70
CA GLY A 234 0.22 3.07 10.37
C GLY A 234 1.23 2.39 9.46
N CYS A 235 2.46 2.21 9.97
CA CYS A 235 3.59 1.56 9.29
C CYS A 235 3.48 0.03 9.16
N LYS A 236 2.31 -0.55 9.44
CA LYS A 236 1.99 -1.99 9.36
C LYS A 236 3.02 -2.90 10.08
N GLY A 237 3.62 -2.38 11.15
CA GLY A 237 4.58 -3.11 11.99
C GLY A 237 6.06 -2.98 11.59
N VAL A 238 6.38 -2.38 10.44
CA VAL A 238 7.76 -2.21 9.95
C VAL A 238 8.57 -1.29 10.87
N CYS A 239 7.96 -0.22 11.36
CA CYS A 239 8.62 0.79 12.19
C CYS A 239 8.65 0.49 13.70
N LYS A 240 8.17 -0.68 14.14
CA LYS A 240 7.95 -1.00 15.58
C LYS A 240 9.18 -0.84 16.49
N ARG A 241 10.38 -0.92 15.93
CA ARG A 241 11.65 -0.96 16.68
C ARG A 241 12.56 0.23 16.38
N ILE A 242 12.05 1.25 15.70
CA ILE A 242 12.79 2.47 15.35
C ILE A 242 12.01 3.71 15.80
N PRO A 243 12.68 4.86 16.01
CA PRO A 243 12.00 6.13 16.29
C PRO A 243 10.92 6.43 15.25
N THR A 244 9.70 6.72 15.71
CA THR A 244 8.53 6.94 14.85
C THR A 244 7.74 8.13 15.33
N ILE A 245 7.31 8.99 14.40
CA ILE A 245 6.39 10.09 14.61
C ILE A 245 5.10 9.76 13.88
N ASN A 246 4.00 9.72 14.62
CA ASN A 246 2.67 9.58 14.05
C ASN A 246 2.03 10.95 13.92
N ILE A 247 1.61 11.30 12.72
CA ILE A 247 0.91 12.54 12.45
C ILE A 247 -0.57 12.34 12.78
N GLU A 248 -0.99 12.95 13.88
CA GLU A 248 -2.36 12.87 14.36
C GLU A 248 -3.13 14.13 13.92
N PRO A 249 -4.18 14.00 13.07
CA PRO A 249 -4.97 15.13 12.60
C PRO A 249 -5.51 16.04 13.71
N SER A 250 -5.77 15.49 14.90
CA SER A 250 -6.28 16.23 16.06
C SER A 250 -5.26 17.13 16.74
N ASN A 251 -3.96 16.83 16.58
CA ASN A 251 -2.87 17.53 17.28
C ASN A 251 -1.98 18.32 16.32
N SER A 252 -2.25 18.21 15.01
CA SER A 252 -1.53 18.87 13.94
C SER A 252 -2.13 20.23 13.57
N ASP A 253 -1.36 21.05 12.87
CA ASP A 253 -1.79 22.33 12.34
C ASP A 253 -3.11 22.24 11.55
N ASN A 254 -4.12 22.99 12.00
CA ASN A 254 -5.45 23.07 11.41
C ASN A 254 -5.46 23.51 9.93
N THR A 255 -4.36 24.05 9.40
CA THR A 255 -4.28 24.47 7.99
C THR A 255 -3.98 23.32 7.03
N LEU A 256 -3.18 22.32 7.45
CA LEU A 256 -2.78 21.18 6.63
C LEU A 256 -3.62 19.93 6.92
N CYS A 257 -4.37 19.93 8.01
CA CYS A 257 -5.19 18.81 8.42
C CYS A 257 -6.67 19.19 8.44
N LYS A 258 -7.50 18.34 7.82
CA LYS A 258 -8.95 18.51 7.73
C LYS A 258 -9.64 17.28 8.25
N LYS A 259 -10.44 17.46 9.31
CA LYS A 259 -11.18 16.38 9.97
C LYS A 259 -10.24 15.26 10.44
N ASN A 260 -10.27 14.11 9.79
CA ASN A 260 -9.56 12.88 10.16
C ASN A 260 -8.39 12.56 9.20
N SER A 261 -7.91 13.52 8.40
CA SER A 261 -6.81 13.32 7.45
C SER A 261 -5.99 14.60 7.27
N CYS A 262 -4.70 14.43 7.00
CA CYS A 262 -3.76 15.50 6.70
C CYS A 262 -3.24 15.41 5.26
N TYR A 263 -2.98 16.56 4.65
CA TYR A 263 -2.16 16.62 3.45
C TYR A 263 -0.72 16.27 3.80
N ASP A 264 -0.05 15.49 2.95
CA ASP A 264 1.31 14.99 3.20
C ASP A 264 2.37 16.08 3.41
N GLU A 265 2.09 17.32 2.99
CA GLU A 265 2.93 18.51 3.27
C GLU A 265 3.20 18.74 4.76
N VAL A 266 2.34 18.22 5.65
CA VAL A 266 2.55 18.27 7.10
C VAL A 266 3.85 17.56 7.53
N MET A 267 4.30 16.55 6.79
CA MET A 267 5.54 15.81 7.07
C MET A 267 6.81 16.61 6.78
N LEU A 268 6.70 17.71 6.04
CA LEU A 268 7.83 18.60 5.77
C LEU A 268 8.20 19.46 6.98
N LYS A 269 7.31 19.53 7.98
CA LYS A 269 7.55 20.30 9.20
C LYS A 269 8.61 19.64 10.04
N ASN A 270 9.47 20.47 10.64
CA ASN A 270 10.51 20.07 11.58
C ASN A 270 11.54 19.08 11.01
N ILE A 271 11.61 18.89 9.69
CA ILE A 271 12.67 18.07 9.06
C ILE A 271 14.05 18.54 9.52
N ASP A 272 14.27 19.85 9.62
CA ASP A 272 15.51 20.46 10.13
C ASP A 272 15.89 19.98 11.53
N GLU A 273 14.91 19.81 12.42
CA GLU A 273 15.14 19.38 13.81
C GLU A 273 15.67 17.95 13.86
N TYR A 274 15.26 17.09 12.92
CA TYR A 274 15.75 15.70 12.82
C TYR A 274 17.09 15.61 12.10
N ILE A 275 17.30 16.45 11.10
CA ILE A 275 18.57 16.50 10.38
C ILE A 275 19.69 17.11 11.22
N ASN A 276 19.38 17.75 12.35
CA ASN A 276 20.29 18.35 13.34
C ASN A 276 21.76 17.89 13.21
N ASN A 277 22.66 18.86 13.07
CA ASN A 277 23.98 18.72 12.48
C ASN A 277 24.98 17.94 13.36
N ASN A 278 24.80 16.63 13.48
CA ASN A 278 25.70 15.71 14.18
C ASN A 278 26.60 14.90 13.23
N SER A 279 26.60 15.21 11.92
CA SER A 279 27.44 14.55 10.90
C SER A 279 27.28 13.02 10.86
N GLU A 280 26.11 12.49 11.21
CA GLU A 280 25.80 11.06 11.16
C GLU A 280 25.09 10.68 9.86
N ASP A 281 25.20 9.40 9.50
CA ASP A 281 24.39 8.77 8.46
C ASP A 281 22.92 8.69 8.87
N LYS A 282 22.01 9.21 8.03
CA LYS A 282 20.56 9.30 8.34
C LYS A 282 19.70 8.67 7.25
N LEU A 283 18.67 7.95 7.67
CA LEU A 283 17.56 7.54 6.79
C LEU A 283 16.23 7.93 7.43
N ILE A 284 15.51 8.83 6.75
CA ILE A 284 14.19 9.28 7.13
C ILE A 284 13.18 8.66 6.18
N VAL A 285 12.24 7.89 6.73
CA VAL A 285 11.14 7.30 5.98
C VAL A 285 9.91 8.19 6.10
N PHE A 286 9.32 8.55 4.97
CA PHE A 286 8.06 9.29 4.88
C PHE A 286 6.99 8.34 4.34
N HIS A 287 5.98 8.03 5.14
CA HIS A 287 4.87 7.17 4.72
C HIS A 287 3.65 8.03 4.40
N LEU A 288 3.39 8.17 3.11
CA LEU A 288 2.41 9.10 2.56
C LEU A 288 0.99 8.53 2.59
N MET A 289 0.01 9.39 2.83
CA MET A 289 -1.40 9.09 2.50
C MET A 289 -1.60 9.11 0.97
N GLY A 290 -0.74 9.82 0.23
CA GLY A 290 -0.58 9.68 -1.20
C GLY A 290 -1.89 9.84 -1.98
N SER A 291 -2.25 8.80 -2.73
CA SER A 291 -3.43 8.79 -3.59
C SER A 291 -4.59 7.98 -3.02
N HIS A 292 -4.60 7.74 -1.71
CA HIS A 292 -5.58 6.85 -1.08
C HIS A 292 -7.03 7.29 -1.34
N GLY A 293 -7.80 6.36 -1.90
CA GLY A 293 -9.23 6.49 -2.19
C GLY A 293 -10.13 6.19 -0.98
N PRO A 294 -11.47 6.19 -1.15
CA PRO A 294 -12.19 6.75 -2.29
C PRO A 294 -12.24 8.29 -2.27
N THR A 295 -11.76 8.92 -1.19
CA THR A 295 -11.83 10.38 -1.01
C THR A 295 -10.65 11.13 -1.65
N TYR A 296 -10.29 10.81 -2.89
CA TYR A 296 -9.11 11.37 -3.58
C TYR A 296 -9.04 12.91 -3.52
N TYR A 297 -10.19 13.58 -3.59
CA TYR A 297 -10.31 15.04 -3.50
C TYR A 297 -9.83 15.66 -2.17
N LEU A 298 -9.59 14.84 -1.14
CA LEU A 298 -9.01 15.24 0.15
C LEU A 298 -7.50 15.04 0.22
N ARG A 299 -6.87 14.49 -0.83
CA ARG A 299 -5.41 14.26 -0.88
C ARG A 299 -4.61 15.48 -1.32
N TYR A 300 -5.28 16.51 -1.83
CA TYR A 300 -4.64 17.76 -2.25
C TYR A 300 -5.49 18.97 -1.81
N PRO A 301 -4.85 20.10 -1.50
CA PRO A 301 -5.56 21.34 -1.20
C PRO A 301 -6.16 21.98 -2.47
N GLU A 302 -7.11 22.90 -2.29
CA GLU A 302 -7.78 23.59 -3.40
C GLU A 302 -6.79 24.32 -4.33
N SER A 303 -5.67 24.83 -3.79
CA SER A 303 -4.58 25.45 -4.57
C SER A 303 -3.90 24.49 -5.56
N HIS A 304 -4.03 23.17 -5.35
CA HIS A 304 -3.46 22.12 -6.18
C HIS A 304 -4.53 21.37 -7.00
N LYS A 305 -5.78 21.86 -7.03
CA LYS A 305 -6.84 21.35 -7.91
C LYS A 305 -6.61 21.83 -9.35
N TYR A 306 -5.67 21.19 -10.05
CA TYR A 306 -5.20 21.59 -11.38
C TYR A 306 -6.10 21.05 -12.50
N PHE A 307 -6.29 19.73 -12.58
CA PHE A 307 -7.18 19.08 -13.54
C PHE A 307 -8.63 19.19 -13.07
N LYS A 308 -9.52 19.62 -13.97
CA LYS A 308 -10.94 19.90 -13.69
C LYS A 308 -11.81 19.42 -14.86
N PRO A 309 -13.08 19.06 -14.63
CA PRO A 309 -13.78 18.99 -13.34
C PRO A 309 -13.32 17.83 -12.45
N THR A 310 -13.55 17.91 -11.13
CA THR A 310 -13.19 16.86 -10.15
C THR A 310 -14.41 16.11 -9.60
N CYS A 311 -14.13 15.00 -8.91
CA CYS A 311 -15.03 14.07 -8.24
C CYS A 311 -14.92 14.29 -6.72
N ASP A 312 -15.62 15.31 -6.20
CA ASP A 312 -15.53 15.70 -4.79
C ASP A 312 -16.53 14.92 -3.91
N ARG A 313 -16.50 13.58 -4.00
CA ARG A 313 -17.39 12.64 -3.27
C ARG A 313 -16.68 11.31 -2.99
N SER A 314 -17.20 10.53 -2.03
CA SER A 314 -16.64 9.21 -1.68
C SER A 314 -17.29 8.03 -2.42
N ASP A 315 -18.48 8.19 -2.99
CA ASP A 315 -19.12 7.23 -3.89
C ASP A 315 -18.71 7.52 -5.34
N ILE A 316 -17.43 7.26 -5.59
CA ILE A 316 -16.68 7.59 -6.81
C ILE A 316 -17.23 6.96 -8.08
N GLU A 317 -17.99 5.87 -7.97
CA GLU A 317 -18.67 5.22 -9.10
C GLU A 317 -19.81 6.08 -9.68
N ASN A 318 -20.26 7.10 -8.95
CA ASN A 318 -21.27 8.05 -9.39
C ASN A 318 -20.67 9.33 -10.01
N CYS A 319 -19.35 9.37 -10.22
CA CYS A 319 -18.67 10.40 -11.01
C CYS A 319 -18.50 9.96 -12.47
N THR A 320 -18.32 10.91 -13.39
CA THR A 320 -17.81 10.55 -14.71
C THR A 320 -16.39 10.02 -14.60
N HIS A 321 -15.99 9.15 -15.52
CA HIS A 321 -14.62 8.63 -15.55
C HIS A 321 -13.59 9.78 -15.66
N GLU A 322 -13.89 10.81 -16.46
CA GLU A 322 -13.05 12.01 -16.57
C GLU A 322 -12.89 12.74 -15.21
N GLN A 323 -13.98 12.95 -14.47
CA GLN A 323 -13.91 13.58 -13.14
C GLN A 323 -13.04 12.76 -12.18
N LEU A 324 -13.20 11.44 -12.19
CA LEU A 324 -12.42 10.55 -11.34
C LEU A 324 -10.93 10.59 -11.70
N ILE A 325 -10.58 10.43 -12.99
CA ILE A 325 -9.20 10.53 -13.46
C ILE A 325 -8.60 11.89 -13.14
N ASN A 326 -9.31 13.01 -13.37
CA ASN A 326 -8.81 14.34 -13.04
C ASN A 326 -8.53 14.50 -11.54
N THR A 327 -9.39 13.93 -10.69
CA THR A 327 -9.22 13.97 -9.23
C THR A 327 -8.00 13.17 -8.82
N TYR A 328 -7.84 11.95 -9.37
CA TYR A 328 -6.68 11.10 -9.12
C TYR A 328 -5.38 11.74 -9.65
N ASP A 329 -5.36 12.30 -10.86
CA ASP A 329 -4.18 12.98 -11.41
C ASP A 329 -3.73 14.16 -10.54
N ASN A 330 -4.66 14.85 -9.89
CA ASN A 330 -4.33 15.90 -8.92
C ASN A 330 -3.66 15.33 -7.65
N THR A 331 -3.98 14.10 -7.21
CA THR A 331 -3.29 13.45 -6.09
C THR A 331 -1.84 13.14 -6.47
N ILE A 332 -1.62 12.55 -7.66
CA ILE A 332 -0.27 12.28 -8.19
C ILE A 332 0.53 13.57 -8.30
N ARG A 333 -0.07 14.62 -8.86
CA ARG A 333 0.56 15.93 -8.99
C ARG A 333 0.90 16.57 -7.63
N TYR A 334 0.10 16.34 -6.60
CA TYR A 334 0.40 16.83 -5.27
C TYR A 334 1.53 16.02 -4.63
N THR A 335 1.54 14.68 -4.75
CA THR A 335 2.68 13.85 -4.33
C THR A 335 3.97 14.28 -5.04
N ASP A 336 3.91 14.59 -6.33
CA ASP A 336 5.04 15.13 -7.10
C ASP A 336 5.54 16.47 -6.52
N TYR A 337 4.63 17.38 -6.14
CA TYR A 337 4.99 18.61 -5.43
C TYR A 337 5.70 18.31 -4.11
N ILE A 338 5.21 17.38 -3.29
CA ILE A 338 5.85 17.01 -2.02
C ILE A 338 7.26 16.44 -2.25
N ILE A 339 7.41 15.53 -3.22
CA ILE A 339 8.72 14.96 -3.58
C ILE A 339 9.67 16.07 -4.03
N SER A 340 9.20 17.05 -4.83
CA SER A 340 10.05 18.19 -5.22
C SER A 340 10.53 18.99 -4.01
N LYS A 341 9.70 19.19 -2.98
CA LYS A 341 10.10 19.86 -1.75
C LYS A 341 11.13 19.05 -0.94
N LEU A 342 10.98 17.74 -0.92
CA LEU A 342 11.96 16.84 -0.29
C LEU A 342 13.31 16.86 -1.02
N ILE A 343 13.32 16.88 -2.35
CA ILE A 343 14.55 17.03 -3.14
C ILE A 343 15.18 18.40 -2.90
N ASP A 344 14.40 19.48 -2.96
CA ASP A 344 14.89 20.84 -2.66
C ASP A 344 15.52 20.88 -1.25
N LYS A 345 14.91 20.19 -0.27
CA LYS A 345 15.45 20.09 1.08
C LYS A 345 16.77 19.31 1.15
N LEU A 346 16.89 18.19 0.44
CA LEU A 346 18.15 17.45 0.36
C LEU A 346 19.28 18.25 -0.32
N ILE A 347 18.93 19.13 -1.27
CA ILE A 347 19.89 20.00 -1.95
C ILE A 347 20.47 21.04 -0.98
N GLU A 348 19.70 21.51 0.00
CA GLU A 348 20.19 22.43 1.04
C GLU A 348 21.34 21.83 1.87
N TYR A 349 21.40 20.50 2.01
CA TYR A 349 22.41 19.80 2.80
C TYR A 349 23.59 19.23 1.99
N LYS A 350 23.64 19.44 0.67
CA LYS A 350 24.62 18.80 -0.22
C LYS A 350 26.09 19.10 0.11
N ASP A 351 26.35 20.22 0.79
CA ASP A 351 27.72 20.64 1.13
C ASP A 351 28.26 19.83 2.32
N GLU A 352 27.39 19.32 3.17
CA GLU A 352 27.72 18.56 4.38
C GLU A 352 27.46 17.05 4.21
N TYR A 353 26.46 16.70 3.40
CA TYR A 353 26.00 15.33 3.21
C TYR A 353 25.98 14.93 1.74
N ASP A 354 26.21 13.64 1.48
CA ASP A 354 25.80 13.01 0.23
C ASP A 354 24.31 12.65 0.36
N THR A 355 23.47 13.08 -0.57
CA THR A 355 22.01 13.04 -0.39
C THR A 355 21.29 12.21 -1.46
N VAL A 356 20.27 11.47 -1.04
CA VAL A 356 19.51 10.54 -1.89
C VAL A 356 18.04 10.61 -1.54
N LEU A 357 17.20 10.57 -2.57
CA LEU A 357 15.77 10.29 -2.44
C LEU A 357 15.43 9.01 -3.20
N LEU A 358 14.64 8.14 -2.57
CA LEU A 358 13.99 7.01 -3.22
C LEU A 358 12.50 7.10 -2.90
N TYR A 359 11.66 7.13 -3.94
CA TYR A 359 10.22 7.03 -3.81
C TYR A 359 9.72 5.77 -4.49
N VAL A 360 8.78 5.07 -3.85
CA VAL A 360 8.08 3.91 -4.43
C VAL A 360 6.66 3.85 -3.87
N SER A 361 5.66 3.63 -4.72
CA SER A 361 4.29 3.35 -4.24
C SER A 361 4.17 1.92 -3.74
N ASP A 362 3.35 1.71 -2.73
CA ASP A 362 3.06 0.41 -2.15
C ASP A 362 2.18 -0.47 -3.07
N HIS A 363 1.22 0.11 -3.76
CA HIS A 363 0.44 -0.47 -4.86
C HIS A 363 -0.15 0.64 -5.74
N GLY A 364 -0.82 0.23 -6.82
CA GLY A 364 -1.60 1.13 -7.69
C GLY A 364 -3.10 1.11 -7.35
N GLU A 365 -3.94 1.54 -8.30
CA GLU A 365 -5.37 1.78 -8.09
C GLU A 365 -6.21 1.49 -9.34
N SER A 366 -7.38 0.87 -9.18
CA SER A 366 -8.41 0.82 -10.22
C SER A 366 -9.36 2.02 -10.14
N LEU A 367 -9.61 2.65 -11.29
CA LEU A 367 -10.39 3.89 -11.45
C LEU A 367 -11.63 3.69 -12.34
N GLY A 368 -12.22 2.50 -12.29
CA GLY A 368 -13.43 2.11 -13.01
C GLY A 368 -13.19 1.20 -14.21
N GLU A 369 -11.94 0.86 -14.53
CA GLU A 369 -11.63 -0.09 -15.60
C GLU A 369 -12.32 -1.43 -15.32
N ASN A 370 -13.10 -1.93 -16.29
CA ASN A 370 -13.91 -3.15 -16.14
C ASN A 370 -14.86 -3.16 -14.93
N GLY A 371 -15.24 -1.98 -14.42
CA GLY A 371 -16.09 -1.84 -13.24
C GLY A 371 -15.37 -2.11 -11.91
N LEU A 372 -14.03 -2.23 -11.92
CA LEU A 372 -13.21 -2.30 -10.71
C LEU A 372 -12.86 -0.90 -10.24
N TYR A 373 -13.00 -0.67 -8.95
CA TYR A 373 -12.56 0.54 -8.27
C TYR A 373 -11.69 0.13 -7.08
N LEU A 374 -10.89 1.08 -6.58
CA LEU A 374 -10.02 0.88 -5.43
C LEU A 374 -8.93 -0.16 -5.71
N HIS A 375 -8.48 -0.80 -4.64
CA HIS A 375 -7.43 -1.81 -4.64
C HIS A 375 -7.82 -2.99 -3.73
N GLY A 376 -6.86 -3.85 -3.42
CA GLY A 376 -7.06 -5.06 -2.64
C GLY A 376 -7.58 -6.25 -3.46
N THR A 377 -7.50 -6.18 -4.79
CA THR A 377 -7.85 -7.33 -5.65
C THR A 377 -6.81 -8.44 -5.44
N PRO A 378 -7.20 -9.72 -5.30
CA PRO A 378 -6.23 -10.79 -5.08
C PRO A 378 -5.17 -10.80 -6.19
N TYR A 379 -3.89 -10.78 -5.79
CA TYR A 379 -2.76 -10.51 -6.71
C TYR A 379 -2.76 -11.37 -7.98
N ASN A 380 -3.20 -12.63 -7.89
CA ASN A 380 -3.23 -13.56 -9.03
C ASN A 380 -4.25 -13.20 -10.13
N VAL A 381 -5.20 -12.32 -9.83
CA VAL A 381 -6.21 -11.80 -10.75
C VAL A 381 -6.26 -10.27 -10.75
N ALA A 382 -5.28 -9.62 -10.10
CA ALA A 382 -5.22 -8.18 -10.03
C ALA A 382 -4.85 -7.57 -11.38
N PRO A 383 -5.48 -6.46 -11.77
CA PRO A 383 -5.15 -5.77 -13.01
C PRO A 383 -3.83 -5.01 -12.87
N ALA A 384 -3.20 -4.66 -14.00
CA ALA A 384 -1.90 -3.99 -14.02
C ALA A 384 -1.95 -2.64 -13.28
N GLU A 385 -3.11 -1.98 -13.30
CA GLU A 385 -3.42 -0.73 -12.62
C GLU A 385 -3.18 -0.81 -11.11
N GLN A 386 -3.32 -1.99 -10.47
CA GLN A 386 -3.07 -2.18 -9.04
C GLN A 386 -1.65 -2.71 -8.73
N THR A 387 -1.00 -3.37 -9.69
CA THR A 387 0.32 -4.00 -9.44
C THR A 387 1.51 -3.22 -10.01
N HIS A 388 1.27 -2.31 -10.95
CA HIS A 388 2.31 -1.56 -11.64
C HIS A 388 2.46 -0.16 -11.02
N VAL A 389 3.54 0.04 -10.26
CA VAL A 389 3.73 1.20 -9.39
C VAL A 389 4.85 2.12 -9.88
N PRO A 390 4.82 3.42 -9.56
CA PRO A 390 5.94 4.31 -9.80
C PRO A 390 7.09 4.01 -8.82
N LEU A 391 8.32 4.10 -9.32
CA LEU A 391 9.53 4.16 -8.51
C LEU A 391 10.47 5.19 -9.14
N ILE A 392 10.88 6.18 -8.36
CA ILE A 392 11.83 7.20 -8.80
C ILE A 392 12.95 7.35 -7.79
N THR A 393 14.13 7.72 -8.26
CA THR A 393 15.26 8.08 -7.41
C THR A 393 15.89 9.38 -7.88
N TRP A 394 16.35 10.17 -6.93
CA TRP A 394 17.22 11.31 -7.17
C TRP A 394 18.45 11.14 -6.29
N MET A 395 19.63 11.39 -6.86
CA MET A 395 20.90 11.27 -6.14
C MET A 395 21.73 12.52 -6.37
N SER A 396 22.29 13.08 -5.31
CA SER A 396 23.17 14.23 -5.43
C SER A 396 24.45 13.86 -6.20
N PRO A 397 25.06 14.81 -6.92
CA PRO A 397 26.34 14.55 -7.61
C PRO A 397 27.44 14.04 -6.67
N GLY A 398 27.43 14.47 -5.40
CA GLY A 398 28.33 13.98 -4.36
C GLY A 398 28.12 12.48 -4.11
N PHE A 399 26.88 12.05 -3.89
CA PHE A 399 26.53 10.65 -3.68
C PHE A 399 26.90 9.77 -4.88
N VAL A 400 26.59 10.22 -6.09
CA VAL A 400 26.92 9.52 -7.34
C VAL A 400 28.43 9.29 -7.45
N SER A 401 29.22 10.33 -7.18
CA SER A 401 30.68 10.26 -7.21
C SER A 401 31.25 9.36 -6.11
N SER A 402 30.77 9.51 -4.87
CA SER A 402 31.28 8.75 -3.72
C SER A 402 30.98 7.26 -3.80
N LYS A 403 29.82 6.90 -4.38
CA LYS A 403 29.39 5.51 -4.63
C LYS A 403 29.78 4.98 -6.00
N LYS A 404 30.44 5.79 -6.84
CA LYS A 404 30.88 5.46 -8.21
C LYS A 404 29.74 4.96 -9.10
N ILE A 405 28.57 5.57 -8.99
CA ILE A 405 27.38 5.15 -9.74
C ILE A 405 27.47 5.68 -11.17
N ASP A 406 27.34 4.80 -12.16
CA ASP A 406 27.13 5.17 -13.56
C ASP A 406 25.65 5.50 -13.80
N LEU A 407 25.35 6.80 -13.89
CA LEU A 407 23.99 7.29 -14.13
C LEU A 407 23.44 6.92 -15.51
N ASN A 408 24.29 6.73 -16.52
CA ASN A 408 23.83 6.31 -17.85
C ASN A 408 23.40 4.84 -17.80
N CYS A 409 24.21 3.98 -17.18
CA CYS A 409 23.85 2.59 -16.91
C CYS A 409 22.53 2.50 -16.13
N LEU A 410 22.38 3.31 -15.07
CA LEU A 410 21.19 3.27 -14.24
C LEU A 410 19.94 3.78 -14.98
N SER A 411 20.10 4.81 -15.82
CA SER A 411 19.00 5.34 -16.65
C SER A 411 18.54 4.31 -17.69
N GLU A 412 19.47 3.61 -18.35
CA GLU A 412 19.16 2.50 -19.25
C GLU A 412 18.44 1.34 -18.53
N HIS A 413 18.89 1.01 -17.32
CA HIS A 413 18.21 0.01 -16.48
C HIS A 413 16.80 0.44 -16.10
N ALA A 414 16.59 1.73 -15.79
CA ALA A 414 15.28 2.25 -15.41
C ALA A 414 14.25 2.14 -16.54
N LEU A 415 14.68 2.24 -17.80
CA LEU A 415 13.82 2.06 -18.97
C LEU A 415 13.55 0.58 -19.28
N ASN A 416 14.59 -0.26 -19.22
CA ASN A 416 14.56 -1.58 -19.84
C ASN A 416 14.44 -2.76 -18.86
N ARG A 417 14.84 -2.60 -17.59
CA ARG A 417 14.84 -3.68 -16.60
C ARG A 417 13.52 -3.70 -15.82
N THR A 418 12.97 -4.89 -15.64
CA THR A 418 11.87 -5.09 -14.68
C THR A 418 12.43 -5.11 -13.26
N VAL A 419 11.89 -4.25 -12.40
CA VAL A 419 12.17 -4.20 -10.97
C VAL A 419 10.88 -4.44 -10.19
N SER A 420 10.99 -4.71 -8.90
CA SER A 420 9.83 -4.86 -8.03
C SER A 420 10.19 -4.53 -6.59
N HIS A 421 9.21 -4.59 -5.70
CA HIS A 421 9.46 -4.49 -4.25
C HIS A 421 10.46 -5.50 -3.72
N ASP A 422 10.64 -6.65 -4.38
CA ASP A 422 11.65 -7.65 -4.03
C ASP A 422 13.08 -7.09 -4.07
N ASN A 423 13.29 -6.00 -4.79
CA ASN A 423 14.58 -5.34 -4.95
C ASN A 423 14.89 -4.32 -3.85
N ILE A 424 13.88 -3.85 -3.10
CA ILE A 424 14.03 -2.74 -2.13
C ILE A 424 14.94 -3.15 -0.98
N PHE A 425 14.75 -4.35 -0.41
CA PHE A 425 15.55 -4.87 0.71
C PHE A 425 17.06 -4.81 0.42
N SER A 426 17.51 -5.46 -0.66
CA SER A 426 18.94 -5.48 -1.01
C SER A 426 19.44 -4.12 -1.49
N SER A 427 18.62 -3.34 -2.20
CA SER A 427 19.03 -2.00 -2.66
C SER A 427 19.32 -1.07 -1.48
N LEU A 428 18.51 -1.11 -0.42
CA LEU A 428 18.75 -0.35 0.80
C LEU A 428 20.06 -0.80 1.48
N LEU A 429 20.28 -2.10 1.67
CA LEU A 429 21.54 -2.60 2.23
C LEU A 429 22.76 -2.19 1.38
N GLY A 430 22.64 -2.29 0.06
CA GLY A 430 23.67 -1.92 -0.90
C GLY A 430 24.00 -0.43 -0.89
N LEU A 431 23.00 0.45 -0.83
CA LEU A 431 23.20 1.91 -0.69
C LEU A 431 24.04 2.27 0.55
N TRP A 432 23.82 1.55 1.65
CA TRP A 432 24.50 1.76 2.93
C TRP A 432 25.81 0.96 3.09
N ASN A 433 26.24 0.23 2.05
CA ASN A 433 27.41 -0.67 2.06
C ASN A 433 27.39 -1.66 3.25
N VAL A 434 26.21 -2.20 3.56
CA VAL A 434 26.06 -3.22 4.61
C VAL A 434 26.58 -4.56 4.08
N ASN A 435 27.50 -5.17 4.81
CA ASN A 435 27.96 -6.52 4.57
C ASN A 435 27.19 -7.49 5.49
N THR A 436 26.40 -8.39 4.90
CA THR A 436 25.60 -9.41 5.60
C THR A 436 25.25 -10.54 4.64
N SER A 437 25.08 -11.75 5.17
CA SER A 437 24.66 -12.94 4.41
C SER A 437 23.27 -12.82 3.77
N VAL A 438 22.40 -11.92 4.26
CA VAL A 438 21.07 -11.70 3.68
C VAL A 438 21.05 -10.69 2.52
N TYR A 439 22.18 -10.02 2.24
CA TYR A 439 22.29 -9.14 1.08
C TYR A 439 22.47 -9.96 -0.19
N ASN A 440 21.61 -9.73 -1.18
CA ASN A 440 21.72 -10.33 -2.51
C ASN A 440 22.02 -9.26 -3.55
N LYS A 441 23.21 -9.33 -4.16
CA LYS A 441 23.68 -8.37 -5.17
C LYS A 441 22.77 -8.30 -6.39
N GLU A 442 22.21 -9.42 -6.84
CA GLU A 442 21.33 -9.45 -8.02
C GLU A 442 20.02 -8.68 -7.82
N ASP A 443 19.61 -8.54 -6.56
CA ASP A 443 18.41 -7.83 -6.17
C ASP A 443 18.64 -6.33 -5.92
N ASP A 444 19.89 -5.89 -5.75
CA ASP A 444 20.23 -4.47 -5.66
C ASP A 444 20.13 -3.82 -7.05
N ILE A 445 19.22 -2.85 -7.19
CA ILE A 445 18.92 -2.14 -8.45
C ILE A 445 20.15 -1.42 -8.98
N ILE A 446 21.05 -0.98 -8.09
CA ILE A 446 22.18 -0.10 -8.41
C ILE A 446 23.49 -0.90 -8.55
N SER A 447 23.56 -2.12 -8.02
CA SER A 447 24.82 -2.88 -7.91
C SER A 447 25.53 -3.15 -9.23
N SER A 448 24.77 -3.28 -10.32
CA SER A 448 25.29 -3.51 -11.69
C SER A 448 25.86 -2.25 -12.35
N CYS A 449 25.58 -1.07 -11.77
CA CYS A 449 26.02 0.23 -12.26
C CYS A 449 27.02 0.90 -11.30
N ARG A 450 27.75 0.12 -10.49
CA ARG A 450 28.78 0.59 -9.54
C ARG A 450 30.14 -0.06 -9.79
#